data_AF-A0ABC8AE80-F1
#
_entry.id   AF-A0ABC8AE80-F1
#
_cell.length_a   1.000
_cell.length_b   1.000
_cell.length_c   1.000
_cell.angle_alpha   90.00
_cell.angle_beta   90.00
_cell.angle_gamma   90.00
#
_symmetry.space_group_name_H-M   'P 1'
#
loop_
_entity.id
_entity.type
_entity.pdbx_description
1 polymer ?
#
loop_
_entity_poly.entity_id
_entity_poly.type
_entity_poly.pdbx_seq_one_letter_code
_entity_poly.pdbx_strand_id
1 'polypeptide(L)'
;MARIGYISYSDPRLQPPEDDAQEYFADRVNARVQDYLSDPEKIEEADAWVDGTLSEAHYKEMEIVLADLHAFPSDQLIGSDILKRLYALAEVQGLARLEQLHLLAEEEVNEDMRQEAECFHAMRGDVMQEEYA
;
A
#
# COMPACT_ATOMS: atom_id res chain seq x y z
N MET A 1 -22.38 26.80 -29.83
CA MET A 1 -22.79 26.48 -28.44
C MET A 1 -22.90 24.97 -28.33
N ALA A 2 -21.84 24.31 -27.87
CA ALA A 2 -21.81 22.86 -27.68
C ALA A 2 -22.43 22.56 -26.30
N ARG A 3 -23.55 21.83 -26.30
CA ARG A 3 -24.20 21.34 -25.09
C ARG A 3 -23.38 20.15 -24.61
N ILE A 4 -22.64 20.31 -23.52
CA ILE A 4 -21.93 19.23 -22.84
C ILE A 4 -23.02 18.30 -22.32
N GLY A 5 -23.22 17.17 -23.00
CA GLY A 5 -24.11 16.12 -22.56
C GLY A 5 -23.53 15.51 -21.31
N TYR A 6 -24.26 15.64 -20.20
CA TYR A 6 -23.95 14.98 -18.94
C TYR A 6 -23.79 13.48 -19.20
N ILE A 7 -22.59 12.95 -18.98
CA ILE A 7 -22.37 11.50 -18.88
C ILE A 7 -23.03 11.10 -17.56
N SER A 8 -24.27 10.65 -17.65
CA SER A 8 -24.96 10.03 -16.55
C SER A 8 -24.30 8.68 -16.30
N TYR A 9 -23.53 8.56 -15.22
CA TYR A 9 -22.96 7.29 -14.71
C TYR A 9 -24.04 6.29 -14.23
N SER A 10 -25.27 6.40 -14.72
CA SER A 10 -26.40 5.50 -14.39
C SER A 10 -26.73 4.52 -15.50
N ASP A 11 -26.13 4.65 -16.68
CA ASP A 11 -26.20 3.60 -17.69
C ASP A 11 -25.18 2.52 -17.33
N PRO A 12 -25.59 1.28 -17.00
CA PRO A 12 -24.67 0.19 -16.70
C PRO A 12 -23.72 -0.13 -17.86
N ARG A 13 -24.02 0.34 -19.08
CA ARG A 13 -23.16 0.18 -20.27
C ARG A 13 -22.03 1.22 -20.37
N LEU A 14 -22.08 2.27 -19.56
CA LEU A 14 -21.07 3.33 -19.46
C LEU A 14 -20.22 3.19 -18.19
N GLN A 15 -20.48 2.17 -17.37
CA GLN A 15 -19.54 1.78 -16.33
C GLN A 15 -18.27 1.25 -17.01
N PRO A 16 -17.07 1.65 -16.55
CA PRO A 16 -15.86 1.00 -17.00
C PRO A 16 -16.00 -0.52 -16.79
N PRO A 17 -15.56 -1.36 -17.74
CA PRO A 17 -15.47 -2.81 -17.54
C PRO A 17 -14.87 -3.12 -16.17
N GLU A 18 -15.32 -4.20 -15.51
CA GLU A 18 -14.78 -4.59 -14.20
C GLU A 18 -13.24 -4.74 -14.22
N ASP A 19 -12.67 -5.14 -15.36
CA ASP A 19 -11.23 -5.21 -15.60
C ASP A 19 -10.55 -3.83 -15.48
N ASP A 20 -11.16 -2.77 -16.04
CA ASP A 20 -10.65 -1.40 -15.97
C ASP A 20 -10.73 -0.84 -14.54
N ALA A 21 -11.74 -1.26 -13.75
CA ALA A 21 -11.90 -0.83 -12.36
C ALA A 21 -10.89 -1.50 -11.42
N GLN A 22 -10.60 -2.79 -11.63
CA GLN A 22 -9.57 -3.50 -10.88
C GLN A 22 -8.18 -2.97 -11.22
N GLU A 23 -7.89 -2.72 -12.51
CA GLU A 23 -6.63 -2.12 -12.95
C GLU A 23 -6.47 -0.71 -12.36
N TYR A 24 -7.52 0.11 -12.40
CA TYR A 24 -7.51 1.44 -11.79
C TYR A 24 -7.27 1.42 -10.28
N PHE A 25 -7.89 0.48 -9.55
CA PHE A 25 -7.65 0.30 -8.11
C PHE A 25 -6.19 -0.11 -7.85
N ALA A 26 -5.69 -1.10 -8.58
CA ALA A 26 -4.31 -1.58 -8.45
C ALA A 26 -3.30 -0.46 -8.73
N ASP A 27 -3.54 0.38 -9.75
CA ASP A 27 -2.70 1.53 -10.07
C ASP A 27 -2.67 2.56 -8.94
N ARG A 28 -3.83 2.88 -8.34
CA ARG A 28 -3.91 3.79 -7.19
C ARG A 28 -3.17 3.24 -5.97
N VAL A 29 -3.34 1.94 -5.68
CA VAL A 29 -2.64 1.27 -4.58
C VAL A 29 -1.14 1.30 -4.82
N ASN A 30 -0.68 0.94 -6.02
CA ASN A 30 0.75 0.96 -6.36
C ASN A 30 1.34 2.36 -6.24
N ALA A 31 0.65 3.39 -6.72
CA ALA A 31 1.07 4.78 -6.57
C ALA A 31 1.18 5.17 -5.09
N ARG A 32 0.18 4.82 -4.28
CA ARG A 32 0.18 5.09 -2.83
C ARG A 32 1.33 4.39 -2.10
N VAL A 33 1.62 3.14 -2.44
CA VAL A 33 2.77 2.40 -1.89
C VAL A 33 4.09 3.09 -2.25
N GLN A 34 4.26 3.58 -3.48
CA GLN A 34 5.47 4.33 -3.85
C GLN A 34 5.63 5.62 -3.03
N ASP A 35 4.52 6.31 -2.74
CA ASP A 35 4.55 7.48 -1.86
C ASP A 35 4.96 7.08 -0.43
N TYR A 36 4.42 5.97 0.11
CA TYR A 36 4.76 5.49 1.45
C TYR A 36 6.22 5.08 1.62
N LEU A 37 6.87 4.55 0.58
CA LEU A 37 8.29 4.17 0.65
C LEU A 37 9.22 5.36 0.93
N SER A 38 8.73 6.59 0.73
CA SER A 38 9.45 7.82 1.05
C SER A 38 8.92 8.52 2.32
N ASP A 39 7.89 7.96 2.96
CA ASP A 39 7.24 8.51 4.15
C ASP A 39 7.66 7.74 5.42
N PRO A 40 8.49 8.34 6.29
CA PRO A 40 8.94 7.69 7.52
C PRO A 40 7.80 7.30 8.47
N GLU A 41 6.72 8.07 8.53
CA GLU A 41 5.60 7.78 9.44
C GLU A 41 4.84 6.53 8.98
N LYS A 42 4.66 6.38 7.66
CA LYS A 42 4.03 5.18 7.08
C LYS A 42 4.91 3.95 7.19
N ILE A 43 6.24 4.11 7.07
CA ILE A 43 7.18 3.03 7.34
C ILE A 43 7.09 2.58 8.81
N GLU A 44 7.07 3.52 9.75
CA GLU A 44 6.95 3.22 11.18
C GLU A 44 5.61 2.53 11.50
N GLU A 45 4.51 3.01 10.93
CA GLU A 45 3.19 2.38 11.06
C GLU A 45 3.21 0.94 10.56
N ALA A 46 3.75 0.69 9.36
CA ALA A 46 3.86 -0.66 8.81
C ALA A 46 4.77 -1.55 9.64
N ASP A 47 5.91 -1.04 10.11
CA ASP A 47 6.83 -1.80 10.96
C ASP A 47 6.17 -2.17 12.31
N ALA A 48 5.36 -1.29 12.89
CA ALA A 48 4.63 -1.56 14.13
C ALA A 48 3.58 -2.67 13.96
N TRP A 49 2.94 -2.75 12.80
CA TRP A 49 2.01 -3.83 12.46
C TRP A 49 2.73 -5.17 12.24
N VAL A 50 3.93 -5.14 11.64
CA VAL A 50 4.75 -6.34 11.39
C VAL A 50 5.43 -6.85 12.65
N ASP A 51 5.63 -6.01 13.67
CA ASP A 51 6.28 -6.40 14.92
C ASP A 51 5.59 -7.62 15.57
N GLY A 52 6.41 -8.61 15.92
CA GLY A 52 5.94 -9.88 16.50
C GLY A 52 5.17 -10.82 15.55
N THR A 53 4.97 -10.48 14.27
CA THR A 53 4.23 -11.34 13.32
C THR A 53 5.09 -12.42 12.67
N LEU A 54 6.40 -12.17 12.54
CA LEU A 54 7.35 -13.11 11.96
C LEU A 54 7.64 -14.29 12.88
N SER A 55 8.19 -15.36 12.30
CA SER A 55 8.47 -16.58 13.07
C SER A 55 9.50 -16.37 14.18
N GLU A 56 9.35 -17.08 15.30
CA GLU A 56 10.34 -17.11 16.39
C GLU A 56 11.75 -17.49 15.87
N ALA A 57 11.82 -18.43 14.91
CA ALA A 57 13.07 -18.84 14.29
C ALA A 57 13.77 -17.69 13.54
N HIS A 58 12.99 -16.81 12.89
CA HIS A 58 13.52 -15.62 12.23
C HIS A 58 14.13 -14.65 13.25
N TYR A 59 13.40 -14.31 14.32
CA TYR A 59 13.90 -13.42 15.36
C TYR A 59 15.16 -13.98 16.04
N LYS A 60 15.17 -15.29 16.33
CA LYS A 60 16.34 -15.96 16.88
C LYS A 60 17.55 -15.89 15.95
N GLU A 61 17.36 -16.11 14.65
CA GLU A 61 18.44 -16.02 13.66
C GLU A 61 18.97 -14.58 13.56
N MET A 62 18.07 -13.58 13.61
CA MET A 62 18.44 -12.17 13.64
C MET A 62 19.31 -11.82 14.86
N GLU A 63 18.93 -12.26 16.06
CA GLU A 63 19.73 -12.07 17.28
C GLU A 63 21.13 -12.66 17.14
N ILE A 64 21.24 -13.89 16.62
CA ILE A 64 22.52 -14.58 16.42
C ILE A 64 23.37 -13.84 15.40
N VAL A 65 22.83 -13.50 14.23
CA VAL A 65 23.57 -12.82 13.16
C VAL A 65 24.08 -11.45 13.60
N LEU A 66 23.30 -10.70 14.37
CA LEU A 66 23.72 -9.41 14.92
C LEU A 66 24.84 -9.56 15.95
N ALA A 67 24.77 -10.59 16.80
CA ALA A 67 25.85 -10.90 17.74
C ALA A 67 27.15 -11.32 17.03
N ASP A 68 27.04 -12.15 16.00
CA ASP A 68 28.16 -12.56 15.15
C ASP A 68 28.79 -11.34 14.45
N LEU A 69 27.95 -10.41 13.97
CA LEU A 69 28.38 -9.21 13.23
C LEU A 69 29.20 -8.29 14.10
N HIS A 70 28.80 -8.12 15.37
CA HIS A 70 29.54 -7.31 16.34
C HIS A 70 30.98 -7.81 16.54
N ALA A 71 31.19 -9.12 16.51
CA ALA A 71 32.50 -9.75 16.67
C ALA A 71 33.29 -9.87 15.34
N PHE A 72 32.68 -9.57 14.20
CA PHE A 72 33.26 -9.81 12.88
C PHE A 72 34.12 -8.61 12.40
N PRO A 73 35.35 -8.84 11.87
CA PRO A 73 36.17 -7.77 11.30
C PRO A 73 35.50 -7.11 10.09
N SER A 74 35.24 -5.80 10.16
CA SER A 74 34.50 -5.07 9.13
C SER A 74 35.20 -5.04 7.76
N ASP A 75 36.52 -5.13 7.74
CA ASP A 75 37.35 -5.20 6.53
C ASP A 75 37.19 -6.52 5.77
N GLN A 76 36.62 -7.54 6.40
CA GLN A 76 36.37 -8.87 5.82
C GLN A 76 34.89 -9.11 5.50
N LEU A 77 34.02 -8.11 5.72
CA LEU A 77 32.57 -8.28 5.63
C LEU A 77 32.12 -8.64 4.20
N ILE A 78 32.74 -8.04 3.19
CA ILE A 78 32.37 -8.27 1.79
C ILE A 78 32.74 -9.70 1.38
N GLY A 79 31.73 -10.45 0.89
CA GLY A 79 31.87 -11.85 0.47
C GLY A 79 31.77 -12.87 1.61
N SER A 80 31.63 -12.41 2.86
CA SER A 80 31.44 -13.27 4.03
C SER A 80 30.07 -13.94 4.04
N ASP A 81 29.96 -15.08 4.73
CA ASP A 81 28.67 -15.76 4.92
C ASP A 81 27.75 -14.98 5.86
N ILE A 82 28.30 -14.18 6.79
CA ILE A 82 27.51 -13.33 7.67
C ILE A 82 26.75 -12.24 6.89
N LEU A 83 27.38 -11.63 5.88
CA LEU A 83 26.72 -10.67 5.02
C LEU A 83 25.58 -11.33 4.23
N LYS A 84 25.76 -12.57 3.75
CA LYS A 84 24.68 -13.33 3.08
C LYS A 84 23.50 -13.58 4.01
N ARG A 85 23.76 -13.98 5.26
CA ARG A 85 22.73 -14.19 6.28
C ARG A 85 21.97 -12.90 6.59
N LEU A 86 22.69 -11.76 6.72
CA LEU A 86 22.06 -10.44 6.92
C LEU A 86 21.12 -10.08 5.78
N TYR A 87 21.52 -10.25 4.53
CA TYR A 87 20.64 -9.97 3.39
C TYR A 87 19.43 -10.88 3.33
N ALA A 88 19.58 -12.17 3.66
CA ALA A 88 18.45 -13.10 3.73
C ALA A 88 17.44 -12.70 4.82
N LEU A 89 17.90 -12.24 5.99
CA LEU A 89 17.02 -11.71 7.03
C LEU A 89 16.35 -10.40 6.59
N ALA A 90 17.12 -9.49 5.99
CA ALA A 90 16.60 -8.21 5.51
C ALA A 90 15.56 -8.38 4.40
N GLU A 91 15.70 -9.40 3.54
CA GLU A 91 14.70 -9.73 2.51
C GLU A 91 13.36 -10.12 3.14
N VAL A 92 13.37 -11.00 4.14
CA VAL A 92 12.14 -11.39 4.85
C VAL A 92 11.47 -10.18 5.50
N GLN A 93 12.26 -9.30 6.14
CA GLN A 93 11.73 -8.09 6.77
C GLN A 93 11.19 -7.09 5.75
N GLY A 94 11.92 -6.88 4.67
CA GLY A 94 11.54 -5.99 3.60
C GLY A 94 10.25 -6.43 2.91
N LEU A 95 10.07 -7.73 2.69
CA LEU A 95 8.85 -8.29 2.12
C LEU A 95 7.66 -8.12 3.07
N ALA A 96 7.82 -8.41 4.37
CA ALA A 96 6.75 -8.24 5.35
C ALA A 96 6.32 -6.76 5.48
N ARG A 97 7.28 -5.83 5.51
CA ARG A 97 6.99 -4.40 5.47
C ARG A 97 6.23 -4.01 4.21
N LEU A 98 6.70 -4.47 3.05
CA LEU A 98 6.08 -4.11 1.77
C LEU A 98 4.64 -4.65 1.67
N GLU A 99 4.41 -5.88 2.11
CA GLU A 99 3.06 -6.45 2.22
C GLU A 99 2.17 -5.61 3.12
N GLN A 100 2.66 -5.19 4.28
CA GLN A 100 1.89 -4.34 5.18
C GLN A 100 1.60 -2.95 4.60
N LEU A 101 2.57 -2.34 3.90
CA LEU A 101 2.35 -1.07 3.20
C LEU A 101 1.28 -1.20 2.11
N HIS A 102 1.24 -2.33 1.40
CA HIS A 102 0.18 -2.62 0.45
C HIS A 102 -1.19 -2.70 1.13
N LEU A 103 -1.32 -3.37 2.27
CA LEU A 103 -2.57 -3.46 3.01
C LEU A 103 -3.08 -2.08 3.47
N LEU A 104 -2.19 -1.25 4.01
CA LEU A 104 -2.52 0.13 4.40
C LEU A 104 -2.95 0.97 3.19
N ALA A 105 -2.27 0.81 2.05
CA ALA A 105 -2.62 1.51 0.82
C ALA A 105 -3.99 1.05 0.26
N GLU A 106 -4.28 -0.24 0.29
CA GLU A 106 -5.58 -0.79 -0.12
C GLU A 106 -6.71 -0.24 0.75
N GLU A 107 -6.53 -0.19 2.07
CA GLU A 107 -7.55 0.35 2.99
C GLU A 107 -7.84 1.82 2.71
N GLU A 108 -6.81 2.65 2.58
CA GLU A 108 -6.98 4.09 2.31
C GLU A 108 -7.56 4.36 0.92
N VAL A 109 -7.13 3.64 -0.12
CA VAL A 109 -7.69 3.81 -1.47
C VAL A 109 -9.17 3.39 -1.50
N ASN A 110 -9.54 2.33 -0.78
CA ASN A 110 -10.95 1.94 -0.63
C ASN A 110 -11.76 3.03 0.07
N GLU A 111 -11.22 3.65 1.13
CA GLU A 111 -11.87 4.74 1.82
C GLU A 111 -12.02 5.98 0.93
N ASP A 112 -10.98 6.37 0.20
CA ASP A 112 -11.01 7.47 -0.76
C ASP A 112 -12.11 7.25 -1.81
N MET A 113 -12.16 6.06 -2.42
CA MET A 113 -13.15 5.72 -3.44
C MET A 113 -14.57 5.70 -2.88
N ARG A 114 -14.76 5.26 -1.63
CA ARG A 114 -16.06 5.33 -0.96
C ARG A 114 -16.50 6.77 -0.75
N GLN A 115 -15.60 7.64 -0.26
CA GLN A 115 -15.89 9.05 -0.05
C GLN A 115 -16.19 9.77 -1.38
N GLU A 116 -15.42 9.50 -2.44
CA GLU A 116 -15.66 10.03 -3.80
C GLU A 116 -17.07 9.66 -4.30
N ALA A 117 -17.48 8.40 -4.12
CA ALA A 117 -18.82 7.93 -4.50
C ALA A 117 -19.92 8.63 -3.68
N GLU A 118 -19.75 8.76 -2.36
CA GLU A 118 -20.69 9.45 -1.47
C GLU A 118 -20.86 10.93 -1.84
N CYS A 119 -19.77 11.65 -2.12
CA CYS A 119 -19.81 13.04 -2.59
C CYS A 119 -20.55 13.16 -3.93
N PHE A 120 -20.32 12.23 -4.85
CA PHE A 120 -21.03 12.20 -6.13
C PHE A 120 -22.54 11.98 -5.95
N HIS A 121 -22.94 11.09 -5.04
CA HIS A 121 -24.34 10.85 -4.71
C HIS A 121 -25.00 12.09 -4.07
N ALA A 122 -24.31 12.79 -3.16
CA ALA A 122 -24.80 14.01 -2.54
C ALA A 122 -25.04 15.13 -3.57
N MET A 123 -24.05 15.41 -4.42
CA MET A 123 -24.18 16.43 -5.48
C MET A 123 -25.30 16.12 -6.47
N ARG A 124 -25.57 14.84 -6.74
CA ARG A 124 -26.67 14.43 -7.61
C ARG A 124 -28.04 14.49 -6.93
N GLY A 125 -28.11 14.24 -5.63
CA GLY A 125 -29.32 14.38 -4.83
C GLY A 125 -29.83 15.82 -4.79
N ASP A 126 -28.91 16.79 -4.69
CA ASP A 126 -29.24 18.22 -4.67
C ASP A 126 -29.74 18.71 -6.04
N VAL A 127 -29.15 18.24 -7.14
CA VAL A 127 -29.58 18.60 -8.52
C VAL A 127 -31.02 18.13 -8.82
N MET A 128 -31.49 17.03 -8.20
CA MET A 128 -32.86 16.53 -8.40
C MET A 128 -33.90 17.20 -7.49
N GLN A 129 -33.48 17.89 -6.42
CA GLN A 129 -34.39 18.67 -5.57
C GLN A 129 -34.69 20.06 -6.13
N GLU A 130 -33.80 20.64 -6.94
CA GLU A 130 -34.03 21.95 -7.58
C GLU A 130 -34.96 21.91 -8.80
N GLU A 131 -35.26 20.73 -9.38
CA GLU A 131 -36.24 20.60 -10.49
C GLU A 131 -37.70 20.41 -10.04
N TYR A 132 -37.97 20.31 -8.74
CA TYR A 132 -39.33 20.14 -8.18
C TYR A 132 -39.76 21.26 -7.22
N ALA A 133 -39.23 22.48 -7.37
CA ALA A 133 -39.67 23.67 -6.63
C ALA A 133 -40.31 24.73 -7.55
#